data_AF-A0A3R9V2W9-F1
#
_entry.id   AF-A0A3R9V2W9-F1
#
_cell.length_a   1.000
_cell.length_b   1.000
_cell.length_c   1.000
_cell.angle_alpha   90.00
_cell.angle_beta   90.00
_cell.angle_gamma   90.00
#
_symmetry.space_group_name_H-M   'P 1'
#
loop_
_entity.id
_entity.type
_entity.pdbx_description
1 polymer ?
#
loop_
_entity_poly.entity_id
_entity_poly.type
_entity_poly.pdbx_seq_one_letter_code
_entity_poly.pdbx_strand_id
1 'polypeptide(L)'
;MSQIGNEIARQEHSPANLIEQYKPELAVVAASHVRVDTFARLAVGVLRQNEKLAAAAANNPGSLMSALMTAARLGLEPGTEQFYLRPIKRKGQLEVQGIVGYQGIVELIYNAGAAQSVVVEVVRARDEFAWTPGALDDHRPPRWPGAMKQPHHKVDWFGDRGPLVGAYAYAVMQGGAISKVVVLNRDHIARAKAKSDGADSEYSPWRTDEEAMVLKTAARRLGKWVPTSAEKRTGVIERLGVQAAPLGEVDPDEDDEPIDGELVD
;
A
#
# COMPACT_ATOMS: atom_id res chain seq x y z
N MET A 1 -42.25 24.41 -9.25
CA MET A 1 -41.87 23.09 -9.80
C MET A 1 -40.44 23.01 -10.37
N SER A 2 -39.73 24.13 -10.60
CA SER A 2 -38.39 24.10 -11.24
C SER A 2 -37.19 23.84 -10.30
N GLN A 3 -37.26 24.20 -9.01
CA GLN A 3 -36.17 23.93 -8.05
C GLN A 3 -36.16 22.49 -7.54
N ILE A 4 -37.33 21.92 -7.25
CA ILE A 4 -37.48 20.54 -6.76
C ILE A 4 -37.00 19.52 -7.81
N GLY A 5 -37.28 19.74 -9.10
CA GLY A 5 -36.79 18.87 -10.18
C GLY A 5 -35.27 18.89 -10.34
N ASN A 6 -34.63 20.04 -10.14
CA ASN A 6 -33.17 20.17 -10.19
C ASN A 6 -32.48 19.56 -8.96
N GLU A 7 -33.09 19.61 -7.78
CA GLU A 7 -32.57 18.96 -6.57
C GLU A 7 -32.67 17.44 -6.64
N ILE A 8 -33.76 16.89 -7.20
CA ILE A 8 -33.93 15.45 -7.41
C ILE A 8 -32.92 14.93 -8.43
N ALA A 9 -32.73 15.61 -9.57
CA ALA A 9 -31.71 15.23 -10.56
C ALA A 9 -30.27 15.31 -10.01
N ARG A 10 -29.98 16.29 -9.16
CA ARG A 10 -28.67 16.40 -8.46
C ARG A 10 -28.47 15.30 -7.42
N GLN A 11 -29.52 14.86 -6.74
CA GLN A 11 -29.46 13.72 -5.83
C GLN A 11 -29.25 12.42 -6.61
N GLU A 12 -29.99 12.16 -7.69
CA GLU A 12 -29.86 10.96 -8.52
C GLU A 12 -28.43 10.75 -9.07
N HIS A 13 -27.71 11.82 -9.39
CA HIS A 13 -26.32 11.77 -9.88
C HIS A 13 -25.26 12.01 -8.79
N SER A 14 -25.63 11.99 -7.50
CA SER A 14 -24.64 12.15 -6.44
C SER A 14 -23.67 10.95 -6.42
N PRO A 15 -22.37 11.15 -6.13
CA PRO A 15 -21.40 10.06 -6.00
C PRO A 15 -21.84 8.96 -5.03
N ALA A 16 -22.58 9.32 -3.98
CA ALA A 16 -23.11 8.35 -3.02
C ALA A 16 -24.21 7.46 -3.64
N ASN A 17 -25.12 8.03 -4.43
CA ASN A 17 -26.15 7.25 -5.12
C ASN A 17 -25.56 6.38 -6.23
N LEU A 18 -24.49 6.84 -6.89
CA LEU A 18 -23.74 6.04 -7.84
C LEU A 18 -23.11 4.80 -7.17
N ILE A 19 -22.49 4.94 -6.00
CA ILE A 19 -21.96 3.77 -5.26
C ILE A 19 -23.06 2.75 -4.98
N GLU A 20 -24.25 3.21 -4.58
CA GLU A 20 -25.40 2.33 -4.30
C GLU A 20 -25.91 1.61 -5.57
N GLN A 21 -25.96 2.32 -6.71
CA GLN A 21 -26.37 1.74 -7.99
C GLN A 21 -25.38 0.67 -8.49
N TYR A 22 -24.07 0.87 -8.26
CA TYR A 22 -23.01 -0.01 -8.75
C TYR A 22 -22.67 -1.19 -7.79
N LYS A 23 -23.46 -1.38 -6.72
CA LYS A 23 -23.28 -2.53 -5.81
C LYS A 23 -23.30 -3.89 -6.51
N PRO A 24 -24.19 -4.17 -7.48
CA PRO A 24 -24.19 -5.45 -8.19
C PRO A 24 -22.86 -5.72 -8.90
N GLU A 25 -22.29 -4.73 -9.56
CA GLU A 25 -21.01 -4.83 -10.27
C GLU A 25 -19.84 -4.98 -9.31
N LEU A 26 -19.85 -4.24 -8.19
CA LEU A 26 -18.88 -4.42 -7.11
C LEU A 26 -18.93 -5.86 -6.56
N ALA A 27 -20.12 -6.45 -6.41
CA ALA A 27 -20.28 -7.82 -5.93
C ALA A 27 -19.69 -8.88 -6.86
N VAL A 28 -19.69 -8.63 -8.17
CA VAL A 28 -19.12 -9.56 -9.16
C VAL A 28 -17.59 -9.64 -9.02
N VAL A 29 -16.92 -8.53 -8.70
CA VAL A 29 -15.45 -8.46 -8.66
C VAL A 29 -14.87 -8.54 -7.26
N ALA A 30 -15.68 -8.32 -6.23
CA ALA A 30 -15.22 -8.27 -4.85
C ALA A 30 -14.59 -9.59 -4.40
N ALA A 31 -13.50 -9.49 -3.63
CA ALA A 31 -12.94 -10.65 -2.96
C ALA A 31 -14.00 -11.30 -2.04
N SER A 32 -13.99 -12.63 -1.92
CA SER A 32 -15.08 -13.42 -1.34
C SER A 32 -15.47 -13.04 0.11
N HIS A 33 -14.53 -12.47 0.86
CA HIS A 33 -14.71 -12.04 2.24
C HIS A 33 -15.23 -10.60 2.38
N VAL A 34 -15.30 -9.84 1.28
CA VAL A 34 -15.79 -8.45 1.27
C VAL A 34 -17.31 -8.45 1.24
N ARG A 35 -17.92 -7.83 2.27
CA ARG A 35 -19.36 -7.57 2.28
C ARG A 35 -19.65 -6.25 1.58
N VAL A 36 -20.16 -6.33 0.35
CA VAL A 36 -20.38 -5.17 -0.55
C VAL A 36 -21.21 -4.05 0.09
N ASP A 37 -22.27 -4.38 0.83
CA ASP A 37 -23.08 -3.34 1.52
C ASP A 37 -22.28 -2.55 2.55
N THR A 38 -21.32 -3.20 3.22
CA THR A 38 -20.49 -2.52 4.21
C THR A 38 -19.41 -1.73 3.52
N PHE A 39 -18.76 -2.30 2.51
CA PHE A 39 -17.81 -1.63 1.64
C PHE A 39 -18.39 -0.35 1.03
N ALA A 40 -19.59 -0.41 0.46
CA ALA A 40 -20.28 0.73 -0.12
C ALA A 40 -20.55 1.83 0.91
N ARG A 41 -21.05 1.47 2.10
CA ARG A 41 -21.28 2.45 3.18
C ARG A 41 -20.00 3.13 3.65
N LEU A 42 -18.90 2.40 3.73
CA LEU A 42 -17.59 2.95 4.09
C LEU A 42 -17.12 3.95 3.01
N ALA A 43 -17.22 3.58 1.74
CA ALA A 43 -16.89 4.47 0.62
C ALA A 43 -17.73 5.77 0.63
N VAL A 44 -19.04 5.67 0.88
CA VAL A 44 -19.92 6.84 1.05
C VAL A 44 -19.50 7.69 2.25
N GLY A 45 -19.12 7.06 3.36
CA GLY A 45 -18.62 7.75 4.56
C GLY A 45 -17.37 8.57 4.28
N VAL A 46 -16.41 8.00 3.53
CA VAL A 46 -15.16 8.66 3.14
C VAL A 46 -15.44 9.89 2.27
N LEU A 47 -16.37 9.80 1.31
CA LEU A 47 -16.78 10.94 0.50
C LEU A 47 -17.41 12.06 1.34
N ARG A 48 -18.20 11.72 2.35
CA ARG A 48 -18.84 12.72 3.24
C ARG A 48 -17.84 13.44 4.13
N GLN A 49 -16.71 12.81 4.46
CA GLN A 49 -15.68 13.38 5.32
C GLN A 49 -14.70 14.28 4.57
N ASN A 50 -14.63 14.18 3.24
CA ASN A 50 -13.67 14.92 2.42
C ASN A 50 -14.36 15.60 1.23
N GLU A 51 -14.62 16.90 1.37
CA GLU A 51 -15.32 17.71 0.35
C GLU A 51 -14.60 17.72 -1.01
N LYS A 52 -13.26 17.70 -1.02
CA LYS A 52 -12.45 17.72 -2.24
C LYS A 52 -12.52 16.39 -2.97
N LEU A 53 -12.51 15.29 -2.22
CA LEU A 53 -12.74 13.96 -2.76
C LEU A 53 -14.17 13.83 -3.31
N ALA A 54 -15.17 14.37 -2.60
CA ALA A 54 -16.55 14.40 -3.09
C ALA A 54 -16.68 15.21 -4.39
N ALA A 55 -16.02 16.37 -4.48
CA ALA A 55 -15.96 17.18 -5.70
C ALA A 55 -15.27 16.42 -6.86
N ALA A 56 -14.16 15.73 -6.58
CA ALA A 56 -13.47 14.90 -7.58
C ALA A 56 -14.32 13.74 -8.08
N ALA A 57 -15.03 13.07 -7.17
CA ALA A 57 -15.96 12.01 -7.50
C ALA A 57 -17.17 12.51 -8.31
N ALA A 58 -17.68 13.71 -8.01
CA ALA A 58 -18.76 14.32 -8.77
C ALA A 58 -18.30 14.77 -10.17
N ASN A 59 -17.06 15.25 -10.30
CA ASN A 59 -16.49 15.68 -11.58
C ASN A 59 -16.19 14.49 -12.51
N ASN A 60 -15.66 13.39 -11.98
CA ASN A 60 -15.39 12.17 -12.73
C ASN A 60 -15.84 10.91 -11.96
N PRO A 61 -17.14 10.57 -12.00
CA PRO A 61 -17.68 9.37 -11.37
C PRO A 61 -16.99 8.07 -11.79
N GLY A 62 -16.55 7.98 -13.04
CA GLY A 62 -15.87 6.80 -13.57
C GLY A 62 -14.55 6.52 -12.85
N SER A 63 -13.80 7.57 -12.50
CA SER A 63 -12.54 7.44 -11.74
C SER A 63 -12.78 6.90 -10.32
N LEU A 64 -13.83 7.39 -9.63
CA LEU A 64 -14.24 6.86 -8.33
C LEU A 64 -14.60 5.38 -8.45
N MET A 65 -15.43 5.01 -9.44
CA MET A 65 -15.85 3.63 -9.59
C MET A 65 -14.69 2.69 -9.94
N SER A 66 -13.76 3.13 -10.80
CA SER A 66 -12.54 2.38 -11.10
C SER A 66 -11.69 2.14 -9.84
N ALA A 67 -11.54 3.16 -8.99
CA ALA A 67 -10.82 3.04 -7.72
C ALA A 67 -11.52 2.05 -6.76
N LEU A 68 -12.85 2.15 -6.62
CA LEU A 68 -13.63 1.26 -5.74
C LEU A 68 -13.66 -0.19 -6.24
N MET A 69 -13.78 -0.40 -7.55
CA MET A 69 -13.67 -1.74 -8.17
C MET A 69 -12.31 -2.36 -7.89
N THR A 70 -11.24 -1.57 -7.96
CA THR A 70 -9.88 -2.03 -7.66
C THR A 70 -9.75 -2.41 -6.19
N ALA A 71 -10.23 -1.59 -5.27
CA ALA A 71 -10.23 -1.89 -3.84
C ALA A 71 -11.04 -3.16 -3.51
N ALA A 72 -12.25 -3.28 -4.06
CA ALA A 72 -13.10 -4.45 -3.89
C ALA A 72 -12.44 -5.73 -4.41
N ARG A 73 -11.87 -5.69 -5.63
CA ARG A 73 -11.13 -6.80 -6.23
C ARG A 73 -9.92 -7.24 -5.40
N LEU A 74 -9.24 -6.29 -4.75
CA LEU A 74 -8.10 -6.57 -3.88
C LEU A 74 -8.51 -6.99 -2.46
N GLY A 75 -9.79 -6.87 -2.09
CA GLY A 75 -10.24 -7.13 -0.73
C GLY A 75 -9.84 -6.05 0.27
N LEU A 76 -9.51 -4.83 -0.17
CA LEU A 76 -8.97 -3.77 0.67
C LEU A 76 -10.04 -2.72 1.01
N GLU A 77 -10.00 -2.21 2.23
CA GLU A 77 -10.98 -1.23 2.70
C GLU A 77 -10.71 0.18 2.13
N PRO A 78 -11.68 0.80 1.44
CA PRO A 78 -11.47 2.09 0.77
C PRO A 78 -11.47 3.24 1.78
N GLY A 79 -10.58 4.21 1.56
CA GLY A 79 -10.40 5.38 2.42
C GLY A 79 -9.67 5.08 3.73
N THR A 80 -8.97 3.95 3.81
CA THR A 80 -8.12 3.58 4.94
C THR A 80 -6.65 3.51 4.52
N GLU A 81 -5.75 3.21 5.46
CA GLU A 81 -4.34 2.96 5.14
C GLU A 81 -4.09 1.71 4.28
N GLN A 82 -5.13 0.89 4.06
CA GLN A 82 -5.08 -0.22 3.10
C GLN A 82 -5.25 0.26 1.67
N PHE A 83 -6.20 1.16 1.42
CA PHE A 83 -6.51 1.69 0.10
C PHE A 83 -6.99 3.15 0.19
N TYR A 84 -6.11 4.07 -0.17
CA TYR A 84 -6.40 5.49 -0.17
C TYR A 84 -7.23 5.88 -1.39
N LEU A 85 -8.17 6.79 -1.20
CA LEU A 85 -8.86 7.52 -2.27
C LEU A 85 -8.38 8.96 -2.23
N ARG A 86 -7.70 9.41 -3.29
CA ARG A 86 -7.12 10.75 -3.35
C ARG A 86 -7.72 11.58 -4.47
N PRO A 87 -8.09 12.85 -4.22
CA PRO A 87 -8.40 13.78 -5.29
C PRO A 87 -7.10 14.18 -5.98
N ILE A 88 -7.07 14.05 -7.30
CA ILE A 88 -5.96 14.52 -8.16
C ILE A 88 -6.53 15.32 -9.32
N LYS A 89 -5.69 16.12 -9.95
CA LYS A 89 -5.99 16.83 -11.18
C LYS A 89 -5.13 16.28 -12.30
N ARG A 90 -5.74 15.57 -13.24
CA ARG A 90 -5.06 15.00 -14.41
C ARG A 90 -5.50 15.74 -15.67
N LYS A 91 -4.55 16.30 -16.42
CA LYS A 91 -4.82 17.07 -17.65
C LYS A 91 -5.91 18.15 -17.45
N GLY A 92 -5.89 18.82 -16.29
CA GLY A 92 -6.85 19.86 -15.94
C GLY A 92 -8.19 19.38 -15.36
N GLN A 93 -8.46 18.06 -15.35
CA GLN A 93 -9.71 17.49 -14.84
C GLN A 93 -9.52 16.90 -13.45
N LEU A 94 -10.48 17.16 -12.56
CA LEU A 94 -10.48 16.64 -11.20
C LEU A 94 -11.00 15.20 -11.19
N GLU A 95 -10.25 14.28 -10.61
CA GLU A 95 -10.59 12.85 -10.58
C GLU A 95 -10.12 12.18 -9.29
N VAL A 96 -10.63 10.98 -9.02
CA VAL A 96 -10.27 10.16 -7.87
C VAL A 96 -9.22 9.13 -8.29
N GLN A 97 -8.09 9.12 -7.59
CA GLN A 97 -7.07 8.10 -7.72
C GLN A 97 -7.14 7.14 -6.54
N GLY A 98 -7.32 5.85 -6.84
CA GLY A 98 -7.18 4.77 -5.87
C GLY A 98 -5.71 4.37 -5.71
N ILE A 99 -5.22 4.28 -4.47
CA ILE A 99 -3.83 3.96 -4.18
C ILE A 99 -3.75 2.92 -3.07
N VAL A 100 -3.15 1.77 -3.36
CA VAL A 100 -2.85 0.77 -2.33
C VAL A 100 -1.79 1.32 -1.36
N GLY A 101 -2.12 1.35 -0.07
CA GLY A 101 -1.21 1.74 1.00
C GLY A 101 -0.31 0.59 1.45
N TYR A 102 0.66 0.87 2.33
CA TYR A 102 1.59 -0.16 2.78
C TYR A 102 0.87 -1.25 3.59
N GLN A 103 -0.12 -0.89 4.41
CA GLN A 103 -0.93 -1.86 5.14
C GLN A 103 -1.73 -2.77 4.21
N GLY A 104 -2.20 -2.22 3.08
CA GLY A 104 -2.90 -3.01 2.07
C GLY A 104 -1.98 -4.04 1.41
N ILE A 105 -0.73 -3.66 1.12
CA ILE A 105 0.28 -4.60 0.63
C ILE A 105 0.54 -5.70 1.67
N VAL A 106 0.70 -5.33 2.94
CA VAL A 106 0.91 -6.28 4.04
C VAL A 106 -0.27 -7.24 4.19
N GLU A 107 -1.51 -6.75 4.13
CA GLU A 107 -2.73 -7.58 4.16
C GLU A 107 -2.74 -8.57 2.97
N LEU A 108 -2.41 -8.12 1.76
CA LEU A 108 -2.32 -9.00 0.60
C LEU A 108 -1.26 -10.10 0.77
N ILE A 109 -0.13 -9.81 1.44
CA ILE A 109 0.88 -10.82 1.76
C ILE A 109 0.32 -11.85 2.76
N TYR A 110 -0.37 -11.39 3.80
CA TYR A 110 -1.00 -12.29 4.78
C TYR A 110 -2.11 -13.15 4.17
N ASN A 111 -2.94 -12.56 3.30
CA ASN A 111 -4.03 -13.26 2.61
C ASN A 111 -3.55 -14.45 1.78
N ALA A 112 -2.33 -14.38 1.22
CA ALA A 112 -1.72 -15.47 0.48
C ALA A 112 -1.39 -16.71 1.34
N GLY A 113 -1.39 -16.56 2.67
CA GLY A 113 -1.18 -17.62 3.65
C GLY A 113 0.26 -18.09 3.81
N ALA A 114 1.16 -17.76 2.88
CA ALA A 114 2.55 -18.23 2.91
C ALA A 114 3.42 -17.56 3.98
N ALA A 115 3.04 -16.36 4.43
CA ALA A 115 3.72 -15.63 5.49
C ALA A 115 3.11 -15.93 6.86
N GLN A 116 3.97 -16.21 7.84
CA GLN A 116 3.62 -16.23 9.26
C GLN A 116 3.65 -14.83 9.87
N SER A 117 4.64 -14.02 9.49
CA SER A 117 4.72 -12.61 9.88
C SER A 117 5.39 -11.79 8.77
N VAL A 118 5.05 -10.51 8.70
CA VAL A 118 5.62 -9.53 7.77
C VAL A 118 6.20 -8.39 8.59
N VAL A 119 7.47 -8.08 8.37
CA VAL A 119 8.19 -6.97 9.01
C VAL A 119 8.43 -5.91 7.94
N VAL A 120 8.00 -4.68 8.20
CA VAL A 120 8.26 -3.51 7.37
C VAL A 120 8.54 -2.36 8.33
N GLU A 121 9.78 -1.91 8.37
CA GLU A 121 10.24 -0.98 9.42
C GLU A 121 11.16 0.08 8.85
N VAL A 122 11.11 1.28 9.44
CA VAL A 122 12.06 2.35 9.14
C VAL A 122 13.27 2.27 10.06
N VAL A 123 14.42 2.64 9.51
CA VAL A 123 15.68 2.80 10.23
C VAL A 123 15.97 4.29 10.34
N ARG A 124 16.24 4.74 11.56
CA ARG A 124 16.61 6.11 11.90
C ARG A 124 18.08 6.18 12.28
N ALA A 125 18.65 7.38 12.21
CA ALA A 125 20.09 7.60 12.25
C ALA A 125 20.78 7.06 13.52
N ARG A 126 20.05 6.96 14.64
CA ARG A 126 20.57 6.49 15.92
C ARG A 126 20.09 5.09 16.30
N ASP A 127 19.41 4.39 15.39
CA ASP A 127 19.05 2.99 15.59
C ASP A 127 20.29 2.10 15.38
N GLU A 128 20.34 0.99 16.10
CA GLU A 128 21.31 -0.07 15.84
C GLU A 128 20.75 -1.00 14.76
N PHE A 129 21.17 -0.81 13.51
CA PHE A 129 20.78 -1.65 12.39
C PHE A 129 21.97 -2.38 11.76
N ALA A 130 21.83 -3.69 11.56
CA ALA A 130 22.82 -4.51 10.86
C ALA A 130 22.14 -5.55 9.97
N TRP A 131 22.59 -5.64 8.72
CA TRP A 131 22.22 -6.70 7.80
C TRP A 131 23.35 -6.96 6.81
N THR A 132 24.07 -8.07 7.00
CA THR A 132 25.19 -8.50 6.14
C THR A 132 24.95 -9.94 5.68
N PRO A 133 24.06 -10.17 4.71
CA PRO A 133 23.71 -11.51 4.27
C PRO A 133 24.94 -12.23 3.71
N GLY A 134 25.16 -13.47 4.16
CA GLY A 134 26.26 -14.32 3.68
C GLY A 134 27.65 -14.01 4.26
N ALA A 135 27.82 -12.93 5.02
CA ALA A 135 29.07 -12.62 5.70
C ALA A 135 29.09 -13.19 7.12
N LEU A 136 30.25 -13.70 7.54
CA LEU A 136 30.53 -14.00 8.94
C LEU A 136 30.94 -12.71 9.66
N ASP A 137 30.48 -12.53 10.90
CA ASP A 137 30.90 -11.39 11.72
C ASP A 137 32.36 -11.53 12.15
N ASP A 138 33.18 -10.52 11.87
CA ASP A 138 34.63 -10.51 12.08
C ASP A 138 35.05 -10.02 13.49
N HIS A 139 34.09 -9.55 14.29
CA HIS A 139 34.29 -9.15 15.68
C HIS A 139 34.73 -10.32 16.58
N ARG A 140 35.49 -10.00 17.64
CA ARG A 140 35.89 -10.96 18.69
C ARG A 140 35.51 -10.46 20.09
N PRO A 141 34.53 -11.10 20.77
CA PRO A 141 33.68 -12.20 20.28
C PRO A 141 32.71 -11.73 19.17
N PRO A 142 32.26 -12.65 18.28
CA PRO A 142 31.26 -12.32 17.26
C PRO A 142 29.98 -11.80 17.92
N ARG A 143 29.38 -10.75 17.36
CA ARG A 143 28.08 -10.21 17.78
C ARG A 143 26.95 -11.13 17.36
N TRP A 144 27.13 -11.88 16.26
CA TRP A 144 26.13 -12.81 15.72
C TRP A 144 26.70 -14.22 15.53
N PRO A 145 25.90 -15.28 15.79
CA PRO A 145 26.32 -16.65 15.53
C PRO A 145 26.25 -16.97 14.03
N GLY A 146 27.39 -16.88 13.35
CA GLY A 146 27.51 -17.17 11.92
C GLY A 146 26.91 -16.09 11.02
N ALA A 147 26.53 -16.47 9.80
CA ALA A 147 25.94 -15.53 8.85
C ALA A 147 24.53 -15.10 9.30
N MET A 148 24.24 -13.81 9.17
CA MET A 148 22.94 -13.25 9.56
C MET A 148 21.81 -13.90 8.77
N LYS A 149 20.81 -14.44 9.46
CA LYS A 149 19.60 -15.04 8.86
C LYS A 149 18.45 -14.05 8.74
N GLN A 150 18.44 -13.01 9.58
CA GLN A 150 17.50 -11.90 9.55
C GLN A 150 18.20 -10.60 9.97
N PRO A 151 17.66 -9.42 9.61
CA PRO A 151 18.18 -8.14 10.08
C PRO A 151 18.18 -8.04 11.60
N HIS A 152 19.24 -7.43 12.15
CA HIS A 152 19.22 -6.93 13.52
C HIS A 152 18.77 -5.47 13.50
N HIS A 153 17.72 -5.17 14.23
CA HIS A 153 17.25 -3.81 14.43
C HIS A 153 16.90 -3.62 15.91
N LYS A 154 17.68 -2.81 16.61
CA LYS A 154 17.46 -2.45 18.00
C LYS A 154 17.27 -0.94 18.08
N VAL A 155 16.19 -0.56 18.75
CA VAL A 155 15.74 0.82 18.85
C VAL A 155 15.56 1.20 20.32
N ASP A 156 15.82 2.47 20.63
CA ASP A 156 15.39 3.07 21.89
C ASP A 156 14.02 3.72 21.68
N TRP A 157 12.96 3.04 22.14
CA TRP A 157 11.57 3.48 21.93
C TRP A 157 11.21 4.78 22.64
N PHE A 158 11.94 5.13 23.70
CA PHE A 158 11.67 6.34 24.49
C PHE A 158 12.74 7.42 24.28
N GLY A 159 13.75 7.14 23.45
CA GLY A 159 14.81 8.07 23.09
C GLY A 159 14.58 8.80 21.78
N ASP A 160 15.38 9.83 21.53
CA ASP A 160 15.45 10.48 20.22
C ASP A 160 16.25 9.59 19.25
N ARG A 161 15.54 8.94 18.32
CA ARG A 161 16.07 8.05 17.28
C ARG A 161 16.74 8.80 16.11
N GLY A 162 16.55 10.12 16.01
CA GLY A 162 17.06 10.95 14.92
C GLY A 162 16.27 10.83 13.59
N PRO A 163 16.81 11.41 12.50
CA PRO A 163 16.13 11.43 11.20
C PRO A 163 16.05 10.04 10.57
N LEU A 164 15.05 9.83 9.70
CA LEU A 164 14.92 8.63 8.87
C LEU A 164 16.13 8.50 7.93
N VAL A 165 16.72 7.32 7.85
CA VAL A 165 17.89 7.05 7.00
C VAL A 165 17.70 5.87 6.05
N GLY A 166 16.70 5.04 6.29
CA GLY A 166 16.41 3.89 5.46
C GLY A 166 15.17 3.14 5.94
N ALA A 167 14.94 1.99 5.34
CA ALA A 167 13.92 1.05 5.76
C ALA A 167 14.30 -0.37 5.33
N TYR A 168 13.67 -1.37 5.92
CA TYR A 168 13.79 -2.74 5.48
C TYR A 168 12.45 -3.47 5.55
N ALA A 169 12.35 -4.54 4.77
CA ALA A 169 11.18 -5.39 4.79
C ALA A 169 11.53 -6.85 4.51
N TYR A 170 10.89 -7.77 5.23
CA TYR A 170 10.95 -9.21 4.97
C TYR A 170 9.71 -9.92 5.52
N ALA A 171 9.45 -11.13 5.05
CA ALA A 171 8.45 -12.02 5.63
C ALA A 171 9.15 -13.21 6.30
N VAL A 172 8.62 -13.63 7.45
CA VAL A 172 8.86 -14.96 8.00
C VAL A 172 7.85 -15.88 7.37
N MET A 173 8.30 -16.83 6.57
CA MET A 173 7.46 -17.81 5.89
C MET A 173 6.98 -18.87 6.87
N GLN A 174 5.91 -19.56 6.50
CA GLN A 174 5.44 -20.73 7.22
C GLN A 174 6.58 -21.77 7.28
N GLY A 175 6.93 -22.21 8.48
CA GLY A 175 8.13 -23.03 8.73
C GLY A 175 9.38 -22.26 9.14
N GLY A 176 9.32 -20.93 9.26
CA GLY A 176 10.35 -20.08 9.87
C GLY A 176 11.46 -19.61 8.92
N ALA A 177 11.39 -19.95 7.63
CA ALA A 177 12.33 -19.43 6.64
C ALA A 177 12.11 -17.92 6.43
N ILE A 178 13.19 -17.15 6.29
CA ILE A 178 13.12 -15.72 6.00
C ILE A 178 13.07 -15.53 4.47
N SER A 179 12.18 -14.67 3.99
CA SER A 179 12.12 -14.27 2.58
C SER A 179 13.39 -13.53 2.16
N LYS A 180 13.45 -13.07 0.90
CA LYS A 180 14.39 -12.02 0.57
C LYS A 180 14.18 -10.82 1.51
N VAL A 181 15.28 -10.32 2.07
CA VAL A 181 15.29 -9.09 2.84
C VAL A 181 15.52 -7.93 1.88
N VAL A 182 14.56 -7.01 1.84
CA VAL A 182 14.68 -5.74 1.14
C VAL A 182 15.29 -4.72 2.09
N VAL A 183 16.28 -3.96 1.63
CA VAL A 183 16.82 -2.80 2.35
C VAL A 183 16.80 -1.58 1.43
N LEU A 184 16.26 -0.49 1.95
CA LEU A 184 16.21 0.82 1.32
C LEU A 184 17.20 1.74 2.02
N ASN A 185 18.12 2.32 1.24
CA ASN A 185 18.96 3.41 1.69
C ASN A 185 18.34 4.74 1.23
N ARG A 186 19.00 5.85 1.57
CA ARG A 186 18.57 7.19 1.16
C ARG A 186 18.40 7.33 -0.35
N ASP A 187 19.29 6.74 -1.15
CA ASP A 187 19.21 6.84 -2.61
C ASP A 187 17.99 6.09 -3.17
N HIS A 188 17.65 4.93 -2.58
CA HIS A 188 16.43 4.20 -2.92
C HIS A 188 15.17 5.03 -2.64
N ILE A 189 15.15 5.73 -1.51
CA ILE A 189 14.03 6.58 -1.10
C ILE A 189 13.94 7.81 -2.01
N ALA A 190 15.06 8.49 -2.28
CA ALA A 190 15.12 9.64 -3.15
C ALA A 190 14.64 9.31 -4.57
N ARG A 191 15.03 8.16 -5.13
CA ARG A 191 14.53 7.69 -6.43
C ARG A 191 13.02 7.44 -6.43
N ALA A 192 12.50 6.80 -5.38
CA ALA A 192 11.05 6.57 -5.25
C ALA A 192 10.26 7.90 -5.15
N LYS A 193 10.81 8.87 -4.41
CA LYS A 193 10.25 10.23 -4.32
C LYS A 193 10.26 10.94 -5.66
N ALA A 194 11.37 10.90 -6.41
CA ALA A 194 11.48 11.55 -7.70
C ALA A 194 10.49 11.01 -8.76
N LYS A 195 10.10 9.73 -8.65
CA LYS A 195 9.08 9.13 -9.52
C LYS A 195 7.64 9.38 -9.06
N SER A 196 7.43 9.98 -7.89
CA SER A 196 6.08 10.16 -7.33
C SER A 196 5.45 11.45 -7.83
N ASP A 197 4.26 11.35 -8.39
CA ASP A 197 3.48 12.51 -8.84
C ASP A 197 3.21 13.48 -7.67
N GLY A 198 3.46 14.77 -7.91
CA GLY A 198 3.31 15.81 -6.91
C GLY A 198 4.22 15.65 -5.69
N ALA A 199 5.39 15.02 -5.83
CA ALA A 199 6.38 14.87 -4.74
C ALA A 199 6.81 16.20 -4.10
N ASP A 200 6.79 17.28 -4.86
CA ASP A 200 7.22 18.61 -4.41
C ASP A 200 6.06 19.50 -3.89
N SER A 201 4.80 19.08 -4.10
CA SER A 201 3.63 19.78 -3.57
C SER A 201 3.66 19.83 -2.04
N GLU A 202 3.15 20.90 -1.44
CA GLU A 202 3.01 21.05 0.01
C GLU A 202 2.19 19.92 0.65
N TYR A 203 1.20 19.43 -0.09
CA TYR A 203 0.29 18.35 0.33
C TYR A 203 0.79 16.97 -0.08
N SER A 204 2.04 16.87 -0.55
CA SER A 204 2.65 15.60 -0.90
C SER A 204 2.74 14.68 0.32
N PRO A 205 2.35 13.40 0.20
CA PRO A 205 2.60 12.41 1.23
C PRO A 205 4.07 12.32 1.62
N TRP A 206 5.01 12.64 0.72
CA TRP A 206 6.44 12.70 1.03
C TRP A 206 6.84 13.85 1.97
N ARG A 207 5.95 14.81 2.21
CA ARG A 207 6.14 15.92 3.16
C ARG A 207 5.27 15.76 4.40
N THR A 208 4.02 15.32 4.23
CA THR A 208 3.06 15.20 5.33
C THR A 208 3.20 13.88 6.09
N ASP A 209 3.65 12.81 5.43
CA ASP A 209 3.82 11.47 5.99
C ASP A 209 4.96 10.69 5.29
N GLU A 210 6.20 11.20 5.46
CA GLU A 210 7.40 10.61 4.86
C GLU A 210 7.58 9.14 5.27
N GLU A 211 7.26 8.81 6.53
CA GLU A 211 7.43 7.46 7.07
C GLU A 211 6.53 6.45 6.37
N ALA A 212 5.23 6.74 6.19
CA ALA A 212 4.33 5.85 5.47
C ALA A 212 4.75 5.66 4.01
N MET A 213 5.32 6.68 3.37
CA MET A 213 5.82 6.58 1.98
C MET A 213 7.06 5.69 1.87
N VAL A 214 7.97 5.78 2.84
CA VAL A 214 9.13 4.88 2.93
C VAL A 214 8.68 3.44 3.21
N LEU A 215 7.76 3.23 4.16
CA LEU A 215 7.19 1.91 4.47
C LEU A 215 6.49 1.30 3.26
N LYS A 216 5.69 2.09 2.52
CA LYS A 216 5.03 1.67 1.28
C LYS A 216 6.06 1.25 0.23
N THR A 217 7.15 1.98 0.10
CA THR A 217 8.24 1.64 -0.83
C THR A 217 8.87 0.30 -0.45
N ALA A 218 9.12 0.07 0.84
CA ALA A 218 9.71 -1.18 1.33
C ALA A 218 8.75 -2.37 1.15
N ALA A 219 7.48 -2.21 1.55
CA ALA A 219 6.43 -3.22 1.38
C ALA A 219 6.21 -3.59 -0.09
N ARG A 220 6.14 -2.59 -0.99
CA ARG A 220 5.99 -2.83 -2.44
C ARG A 220 7.16 -3.63 -3.00
N ARG A 221 8.39 -3.32 -2.60
CA ARG A 221 9.56 -4.11 -3.03
C ARG A 221 9.53 -5.51 -2.47
N LEU A 222 9.10 -5.71 -1.22
CA LEU A 222 8.94 -7.04 -0.63
C LEU A 222 7.90 -7.86 -1.38
N GLY A 223 6.76 -7.28 -1.75
CA GLY A 223 5.68 -7.95 -2.49
C GLY A 223 6.12 -8.57 -3.83
N LYS A 224 7.26 -8.15 -4.40
CA LYS A 224 7.87 -8.78 -5.59
C LYS A 224 8.51 -10.15 -5.30
N TRP A 225 8.78 -10.46 -4.03
CA TRP A 225 9.52 -11.65 -3.60
C TRP A 225 8.71 -12.63 -2.76
N VAL A 226 7.49 -12.25 -2.38
CA VAL A 226 6.60 -13.05 -1.54
C VAL A 226 5.24 -13.21 -2.20
N PRO A 227 4.52 -14.32 -1.97
CA PRO A 227 3.16 -14.48 -2.48
C PRO A 227 2.21 -13.40 -1.93
N THR A 228 1.33 -12.89 -2.79
CA THR A 228 0.25 -11.97 -2.43
C THR A 228 -1.08 -12.49 -2.97
N SER A 229 -2.19 -12.24 -2.26
CA SER A 229 -3.52 -12.66 -2.67
C SER A 229 -4.57 -11.65 -2.25
N ALA A 230 -5.55 -11.39 -3.10
CA ALA A 230 -6.77 -10.70 -2.69
C ALA A 230 -7.63 -11.59 -1.80
N GLU A 231 -7.67 -12.90 -2.08
CA GLU A 231 -8.47 -13.86 -1.32
C GLU A 231 -7.75 -14.33 -0.06
N LYS A 232 -8.51 -14.42 1.03
CA LYS A 232 -8.05 -15.00 2.30
C LYS A 232 -8.03 -16.52 2.15
N ARG A 233 -6.83 -17.12 2.13
CA ARG A 233 -6.70 -18.57 2.21
C ARG A 233 -7.13 -19.07 3.59
N THR A 234 -8.38 -19.51 3.67
CA THR A 234 -8.92 -20.19 4.85
C THR A 234 -8.57 -21.67 4.76
N GLY A 235 -7.41 -22.07 5.27
CA GLY A 235 -7.00 -23.47 5.29
C GLY A 235 -5.66 -23.67 5.97
N VAL A 236 -5.60 -24.63 6.90
CA VAL A 236 -4.35 -25.16 7.45
C VAL A 236 -3.48 -25.56 6.26
N ILE A 237 -2.27 -25.01 6.18
CA ILE A 237 -1.31 -25.37 5.13
C ILE A 237 -0.95 -26.83 5.34
N GLU A 238 -1.55 -27.71 4.54
CA GLU A 238 -0.98 -29.01 4.29
C GLU A 238 0.39 -28.77 3.65
N ARG A 239 1.45 -29.29 4.28
CA ARG A 239 2.85 -29.04 3.94
C ARG A 239 3.15 -29.54 2.52
N LEU A 240 2.84 -28.74 1.51
CA LEU A 240 3.35 -28.93 0.17
C LEU A 240 4.64 -28.12 0.05
N GLY A 241 5.76 -28.84 0.00
CA GLY A 241 7.07 -28.27 -0.25
C GLY A 241 7.12 -27.66 -1.64
N VAL A 242 6.85 -26.36 -1.73
CA VAL A 242 7.06 -25.60 -2.96
C VAL A 242 8.48 -25.05 -2.93
N GLN A 243 9.36 -25.62 -3.75
CA GLN A 243 10.61 -24.97 -4.13
C GLN A 243 10.25 -23.72 -4.94
N ALA A 244 10.49 -22.54 -4.38
CA ALA A 244 10.45 -21.30 -5.13
C ALA A 244 11.59 -21.32 -6.17
N ALA A 245 11.24 -21.42 -7.45
CA ALA A 245 12.19 -21.24 -8.54
C ALA A 245 12.58 -19.74 -8.62
N PRO A 246 13.85 -19.41 -8.89
CA PRO A 246 14.26 -18.02 -9.06
C PRO A 246 13.66 -17.48 -10.37
N LEU A 247 12.75 -16.51 -10.25
CA LEU A 247 12.31 -15.72 -11.40
C LEU A 247 13.49 -14.84 -11.85
N GLY A 248 13.80 -14.91 -13.14
CA GLY A 248 14.93 -14.20 -13.76
C GLY A 248 14.86 -12.68 -13.60
N GLU A 249 15.99 -12.02 -13.84
CA GLU A 249 16.13 -10.56 -13.77
C GLU A 249 15.17 -9.88 -14.74
N VAL A 250 14.04 -9.39 -14.19
CA VAL A 250 13.17 -8.41 -14.84
C VAL A 250 13.60 -7.04 -14.32
N ASP A 251 13.89 -6.11 -15.24
CA ASP A 251 14.21 -4.72 -14.89
C ASP A 251 13.03 -4.13 -14.10
N PRO A 252 13.23 -3.81 -12.80
CA PRO A 252 12.14 -3.58 -11.85
C PRO A 252 11.40 -2.25 -12.01
N ASP A 253 11.76 -1.44 -13.01
CA ASP A 253 11.32 -0.07 -13.27
C ASP A 253 10.49 0.07 -14.58
N GLU A 254 10.23 -1.01 -15.32
CA GLU A 254 9.59 -0.95 -16.65
C GLU A 254 8.11 -0.50 -16.63
N ASP A 255 7.40 -0.70 -15.51
CA ASP A 255 6.01 -0.26 -15.32
C ASP A 255 5.86 1.09 -14.59
N ASP A 256 6.97 1.79 -14.30
CA ASP A 256 7.02 3.03 -13.50
C ASP A 256 6.96 4.31 -14.37
N GLU A 257 6.18 4.33 -15.45
CA GLU A 257 5.94 5.61 -16.13
C GLU A 257 5.15 6.55 -15.20
N PRO A 258 5.64 7.77 -14.92
CA PRO A 258 4.91 8.77 -14.16
C PRO A 258 3.55 9.02 -14.82
N ILE A 259 2.45 8.91 -14.05
CA ILE A 259 1.13 9.22 -14.58
C ILE A 259 0.83 10.68 -14.24
N ASP A 260 1.26 11.58 -15.14
CA ASP A 260 1.20 13.04 -15.01
C ASP A 260 -0.11 13.55 -14.39
N GLY A 261 -0.06 13.90 -13.10
CA GLY A 261 -1.21 14.34 -12.31
C GLY A 261 -0.79 15.18 -11.10
N GLU A 262 -1.49 16.29 -10.88
CA GLU A 262 -1.22 17.22 -9.78
C GLU A 262 -2.10 16.89 -8.56
N LEU A 263 -1.56 17.06 -7.36
CA LEU A 263 -2.34 16.89 -6.13
C LEU A 263 -3.24 18.10 -5.92
N VAL A 264 -4.46 17.83 -5.44
CA VAL A 264 -5.41 18.90 -5.14
C VAL A 264 -5.31 19.19 -3.66
N ASP A 265 -4.79 20.39 -3.36
CA ASP A 265 -4.74 21.02 -2.04
C ASP A 265 -6.10 20.95 -1.37
#